data_AF-A0A7J9HP33-F1
#
_entry.id   AF-A0A7J9HP33-F1
#
_cell.length_a   1.000
_cell.length_b   1.000
_cell.length_c   1.000
_cell.angle_alpha   90.00
_cell.angle_beta   90.00
_cell.angle_gamma   90.00
#
_symmetry.space_group_name_H-M   'P 1'
#
loop_
_entity.id
_entity.type
_entity.pdbx_description
1 polymer ?
#
loop_
_entity_poly.entity_id
_entity_poly.type
_entity_poly.pdbx_seq_one_letter_code
_entity_poly.pdbx_strand_id
1 'polypeptide(L)' 'MNGEVPNIKKWVVFYPVYINSKKTVAEGRRISLAKACENPTCVEIADCCNHLKVPNAIE' A
#
# COMPACT_ATOMS: atom_id res chain seq x y z
N MET A 1 1.78 -21.37 21.95
CA MET A 1 0.88 -20.40 21.28
C MET A 1 0.73 -20.88 19.84
N ASN A 2 -0.48 -21.24 19.43
CA ASN A 2 -0.75 -21.72 18.07
C ASN A 2 -0.51 -20.55 17.11
N GLY A 3 0.68 -20.51 16.51
CA GLY A 3 1.05 -19.52 15.51
C GLY A 3 0.39 -19.88 14.20
N GLU A 4 -0.89 -19.54 14.05
CA GLU A 4 -1.52 -19.53 12.74
C GLU A 4 -0.79 -18.50 11.87
N VAL A 5 -0.03 -18.98 10.89
CA VAL A 5 0.54 -18.14 9.85
C VAL A 5 -0.63 -17.45 9.14
N PRO A 6 -0.71 -16.11 9.12
CA PRO A 6 -1.77 -15.43 8.41
C PRO A 6 -1.82 -15.90 6.96
N ASN A 7 -3.00 -16.28 6.46
CA ASN A 7 -3.14 -16.65 5.06
C ASN A 7 -3.05 -15.38 4.18
N ILE A 8 -1.83 -14.98 3.87
CA ILE A 8 -1.51 -13.77 3.10
C ILE A 8 -2.04 -13.81 1.66
N LYS A 9 -2.37 -15.00 1.12
CA LYS A 9 -2.87 -15.14 -0.26
C LYS A 9 -4.21 -14.44 -0.50
N LYS A 10 -4.93 -14.10 0.56
CA LYS A 10 -6.21 -13.37 0.49
C LYS A 10 -6.07 -11.87 0.73
N TRP A 11 -4.86 -11.37 0.99
CA TRP A 11 -4.65 -9.95 1.27
C TRP A 11 -4.74 -9.11 0.01
N VAL A 12 -5.12 -7.84 0.20
CA VAL A 12 -5.15 -6.87 -0.89
C VAL A 12 -3.72 -6.44 -1.20
N VAL A 13 -3.31 -6.58 -2.46
CA VAL A 13 -2.01 -6.09 -2.93
C VAL A 13 -2.12 -4.60 -3.21
N PHE A 14 -1.16 -3.82 -2.70
CA PHE A 14 -1.11 -2.37 -2.85
C PHE A 14 0.26 -1.92 -3.33
N TYR A 15 0.34 -1.41 -4.56
CA TYR A 15 1.58 -0.88 -5.11
C TYR A 15 1.69 0.63 -4.87
N PRO A 16 2.89 1.18 -4.60
CA PRO A 16 3.07 2.61 -4.39
C PRO A 16 2.54 3.47 -5.55
N VAL A 17 2.66 2.99 -6.79
CA VAL A 17 2.14 3.68 -7.99
C VAL A 17 0.65 4.01 -7.90
N TYR A 18 -0.13 3.25 -7.14
CA TYR A 18 -1.58 3.46 -7.00
C TYR A 18 -1.93 4.83 -6.43
N ILE A 19 -1.06 5.41 -5.61
CA ILE A 19 -1.25 6.72 -4.97
C ILE A 19 -0.18 7.74 -5.34
N ASN A 20 0.64 7.46 -6.37
CA ASN A 20 1.68 8.38 -6.82
C ASN A 20 1.07 9.53 -7.65
N SER A 21 1.29 10.77 -7.21
CA SER A 21 0.79 12.00 -7.83
C SER A 21 1.48 12.31 -9.16
N LYS A 22 2.71 11.82 -9.38
CA LYS A 22 3.48 11.99 -10.61
C LYS A 22 3.12 11.01 -11.71
N LYS A 23 2.23 10.06 -11.44
CA LYS A 23 1.81 9.02 -12.38
C LYS A 23 0.39 9.25 -12.84
N THR A 24 0.16 9.01 -14.13
CA THR A 24 -1.17 9.06 -14.74
C THR A 24 -1.97 7.81 -14.38
N VAL A 25 -3.27 7.83 -14.70
CA VAL A 25 -4.14 6.66 -14.53
C VAL A 25 -3.67 5.49 -15.42
N ALA A 26 -3.21 5.79 -16.64
CA ALA A 26 -2.67 4.80 -17.57
C ALA A 26 -1.37 4.16 -17.04
N GLU A 27 -0.54 4.92 -16.31
CA GLU A 27 0.66 4.41 -15.64
C GLU A 27 0.37 3.66 -14.33
N GLY A 28 -0.89 3.59 -13.90
CA GLY A 28 -1.32 2.76 -12.78
C GLY A 28 -1.86 3.51 -11.56
N ARG A 29 -1.90 4.85 -11.56
CA ARG A 29 -2.53 5.60 -10.46
C ARG A 29 -4.02 5.24 -10.36
N ARG A 30 -4.49 4.93 -9.15
CA ARG A 30 -5.87 4.46 -8.87
C ARG A 30 -6.76 5.51 -8.21
N ILE A 31 -6.19 6.61 -7.70
CA ILE A 31 -6.93 7.66 -6.99
C ILE A 31 -6.84 9.03 -7.70
N SER A 32 -7.65 10.00 -7.24
CA SER A 32 -7.60 11.37 -7.74
C SER A 32 -6.30 12.08 -7.38
N LEU A 33 -5.85 13.02 -8.22
CA LEU A 33 -4.60 13.74 -8.02
C LEU A 33 -4.56 14.49 -6.69
N ALA A 34 -5.70 15.08 -6.29
CA ALA A 34 -5.81 15.87 -5.06
C ALA A 34 -5.59 15.06 -3.77
N LYS A 35 -5.71 13.72 -3.83
CA LYS A 35 -5.49 12.82 -2.69
C LYS A 35 -4.21 11.98 -2.84
N ALA A 36 -3.48 12.14 -3.94
CA ALA A 36 -2.24 11.42 -4.22
C ALA A 36 -1.05 12.10 -3.54
N CYS A 37 0.02 11.33 -3.30
CA CYS A 37 1.26 11.80 -2.70
C CYS A 37 2.43 11.67 -3.69
N GLU A 38 3.46 12.48 -3.52
CA GLU A 38 4.62 12.47 -4.41
C GLU A 38 5.56 11.31 -4.05
N ASN A 39 5.83 10.43 -5.03
CA ASN A 39 6.82 9.35 -4.94
C ASN A 39 6.73 8.47 -3.67
N PRO A 40 5.57 7.85 -3.38
CA PRO A 40 5.41 6.96 -2.23
C PRO A 40 6.36 5.75 -2.30
N THR A 41 6.79 5.28 -1.13
CA THR A 41 7.57 4.05 -0.98
C THR A 41 6.80 2.97 -0.22
N CYS A 42 7.17 1.69 -0.41
CA CYS A 42 6.56 0.59 0.34
C CYS A 42 6.76 0.74 1.86
N VAL A 43 7.88 1.33 2.29
CA VAL A 43 8.21 1.54 3.71
C VAL A 43 7.25 2.55 4.33
N GLU A 44 7.02 3.70 3.70
CA GLU A 44 6.08 4.71 4.21
C GLU A 44 4.64 4.17 4.27
N ILE A 45 4.24 3.36 3.29
CA ILE A 45 2.92 2.71 3.27
C ILE A 45 2.79 1.73 4.44
N ALA A 46 3.81 0.90 4.69
CA ALA A 46 3.84 -0.01 5.82
C ALA A 46 3.81 0.74 7.17
N ASP A 47 4.55 1.84 7.29
CA ASP A 47 4.54 2.70 8.47
C ASP A 47 3.15 3.28 8.75
N CYS A 48 2.44 3.73 7.70
CA CYS A 48 1.04 4.17 7.81
C CYS A 48 0.12 3.03 8.26
N CYS A 49 0.26 1.84 7.68
CA CYS A 49 -0.49 0.65 8.10
C CYS A 49 -0.22 0.29 9.57
N ASN A 50 1.04 0.36 10.01
CA ASN A 50 1.45 0.10 11.40
C ASN A 50 0.88 1.13 12.38
N HIS A 51 0.85 2.41 11.98
CA HIS A 51 0.22 3.48 12.73
C HIS A 51 -1.29 3.22 12.91
N LEU A 52 -1.97 2.85 11.82
CA LEU A 52 -3.40 2.56 11.77
C LEU A 52 -3.79 1.15 12.27
N LYS A 53 -2.81 0.34 12.71
CA LYS A 53 -3.01 -1.04 13.18
C LYS A 53 -3.64 -1.97 12.13
N VAL A 54 -3.31 -1.74 10.86
CA VAL A 54 -3.66 -2.61 9.73
C VAL A 54 -2.55 -3.65 9.53
N PRO A 55 -2.84 -4.97 9.60
CA PRO A 55 -1.87 -6.01 9.29
C PRO A 55 -1.32 -5.84 7.87
N ASN A 56 -0.01 -5.83 7.72
CA ASN A 56 0.67 -5.61 6.44
C ASN A 56 1.99 -6.40 6.37
N ALA A 57 2.48 -6.60 5.16
CA ALA A 57 3.76 -7.20 4.84
C ALA A 57 4.30 -6.53 3.57
N ILE A 58 5.62 -6.34 3.51
CA ILE A 58 6.32 -5.85 2.32
C ILE A 58 6.94 -7.06 1.61
N GLU A 59 6.74 -7.17 0.30
CA GLU A 59 7.33 -8.18 -0.59
C GLU A 59 8.26 -7.54 -1.61
#